data_AF-A0A0A9YZK2-F1
#
_entry.id   AF-A0A0A9YZK2-F1
#
_cell.length_a   1.000
_cell.length_b   1.000
_cell.length_c   1.000
_cell.angle_alpha   90.00
_cell.angle_beta   90.00
_cell.angle_gamma   90.00
#
_symmetry.space_group_name_H-M   'P 1'
#
loop_
_entity.id
_entity.type
_entity.pdbx_description
1 polymer ?
#
loop_
_entity_poly.entity_id
_entity_poly.type
_entity_poly.pdbx_seq_one_letter_code
_entity_poly.pdbx_strand_id
1 'polypeptide(L)'
;MDLFISSDMFYLEVTLESSGGVKDVKIHHDGQGGQQSCEELVACLGRRDFADFTAQLEGLASIYQINAEKKVKCKAFTALTSLEVDLTALASLHPFSKDTLDLVQHSPVGYLEKRRGGHPMKLTYFVAPYELLDPTSRARPIKALPPEGPLKVGTYVSVCMESSSANKLQIVPLVTAGRGADGSSWPIYAPLGTSNSISVAGSFVLTLNKPMPICISLINSITAVTQAPCADLTTTYPLLNLICQHSGNGTETSSSKELFVNVDDQHHCYLMTESRGLLDGVVVSSIPFNHPSHVPEIIGFLRRQAMFNCIIASCVRPSTKVVDFEKMTMVEVTPLSWRQLSVSLEHPLEESMASVELDLTDPDHVQVKVFTSSTSPGQYSELATKVFQRCLSIPVTMRTLIKQWNAESQLQQHRMMYNGSIGGGGLDPSGSGPGGGLDRSDPRGDGPPDLLDPEVSVKLEPGLGQQNYGEMLSDQQQPPSIPDPVFDSSFSSPLDHDLSLGQSLNLNYFLS
;
A
#
# COMPACT_ATOMS: atom_id res chain seq x y z
N MET A 1 29.74 -6.05 32.71
CA MET A 1 30.12 -4.63 32.51
C MET A 1 28.86 -3.96 32.05
N ASP A 2 28.51 -2.81 32.63
CA ASP A 2 27.22 -2.18 32.37
C ASP A 2 27.48 -0.86 31.66
N LEU A 3 26.85 -0.69 30.50
CA LEU A 3 26.91 0.51 29.67
C LEU A 3 25.58 1.23 29.76
N PHE A 4 25.63 2.56 29.80
CA PHE A 4 24.42 3.38 29.93
C PHE A 4 24.31 4.35 28.78
N ILE A 5 23.11 4.47 28.21
CA ILE A 5 22.73 5.52 27.25
C ILE A 5 21.58 6.28 27.86
N SER A 6 21.77 7.57 28.13
CA SER A 6 20.76 8.40 28.78
C SER A 6 20.23 9.50 27.87
N SER A 7 18.92 9.72 27.95
CA SER A 7 18.20 10.86 27.39
C SER A 7 17.48 11.63 28.51
N ASP A 8 16.77 12.71 28.18
CA ASP A 8 16.00 13.52 29.12
C ASP A 8 14.82 12.75 29.76
N MET A 9 14.21 11.85 28.98
CA MET A 9 12.98 11.12 29.34
C MET A 9 13.15 9.60 29.49
N PHE A 10 14.27 9.02 29.08
CA PHE A 10 14.54 7.61 29.25
C PHE A 10 16.04 7.33 29.36
N TYR A 11 16.42 6.18 29.92
CA TYR A 11 17.77 5.65 29.79
C TYR A 11 17.76 4.15 29.54
N LEU A 12 18.84 3.67 28.97
CA LEU A 12 19.10 2.28 28.65
C LEU A 12 20.25 1.76 29.50
N GLU A 13 20.05 0.59 30.10
CA GLU A 13 21.09 -0.17 30.81
C GLU A 13 21.41 -1.40 29.96
N VAL A 14 22.60 -1.42 29.35
CA VAL A 14 23.11 -2.54 28.54
C VAL A 14 24.07 -3.35 29.39
N THR A 15 23.68 -4.56 29.75
CA THR A 15 24.51 -5.50 30.52
C THR A 15 25.31 -6.38 29.56
N LEU A 16 26.64 -6.37 29.68
CA LEU A 16 27.54 -7.22 28.91
C LEU A 16 28.02 -8.44 29.72
N GLU A 17 28.13 -9.57 29.03
CA GLU A 17 28.82 -10.76 29.52
C GLU A 17 30.34 -10.55 29.56
N SER A 18 31.04 -11.40 30.32
CA SER A 18 32.52 -11.44 30.34
C SER A 18 33.14 -11.80 28.99
N SER A 19 32.36 -12.41 28.09
CA SER A 19 32.71 -12.71 26.69
C SER A 19 32.68 -11.48 25.78
N GLY A 20 32.12 -10.35 26.24
CA GLY A 20 31.83 -9.17 25.43
C GLY A 20 30.49 -9.23 24.69
N GLY A 21 29.71 -10.31 24.83
CA GLY A 21 28.35 -10.42 24.30
C GLY A 21 27.35 -9.59 25.11
N VAL A 22 26.22 -9.21 24.48
CA VAL A 22 25.12 -8.52 25.17
C VAL A 22 24.25 -9.53 25.89
N LYS A 23 24.11 -9.36 27.21
CA LYS A 23 23.31 -10.22 28.09
C LYS A 23 21.86 -9.75 28.19
N ASP A 24 21.67 -8.45 28.42
CA ASP A 24 20.35 -7.85 28.64
C ASP A 24 20.42 -6.36 28.29
N VAL A 25 19.29 -5.80 27.86
CA VAL A 25 19.11 -4.37 27.67
C VAL A 25 17.81 -3.96 28.34
N LYS A 26 17.88 -3.07 29.33
CA LYS A 26 16.71 -2.57 30.04
C LYS A 26 16.43 -1.13 29.68
N ILE A 27 15.16 -0.83 29.41
CA ILE A 27 14.67 0.51 29.15
C ILE A 27 14.00 1.02 30.42
N HIS A 28 14.38 2.24 30.81
CA HIS A 28 13.82 2.96 31.93
C HIS A 28 13.17 4.23 31.43
N HIS A 29 11.85 4.29 31.49
CA HIS A 29 11.09 5.49 31.16
C HIS A 29 10.90 6.35 32.40
N ASP A 30 11.16 7.65 32.29
CA ASP A 30 11.00 8.57 33.40
C ASP A 30 9.51 8.67 33.82
N GLY A 31 9.25 8.51 35.11
CA GLY A 31 7.89 8.48 35.67
C GLY A 31 7.21 7.10 35.68
N GLN A 32 7.82 6.07 35.09
CA GLN A 32 7.42 4.66 35.27
C GLN A 32 8.28 4.03 36.37
N GLY A 33 7.64 3.32 37.30
CA GLY A 33 8.33 2.70 38.46
C GLY A 33 9.04 1.38 38.15
N GLY A 34 9.11 0.95 36.89
CA GLY A 34 9.63 -0.36 36.48
C GLY A 34 10.62 -0.30 35.32
N GLN A 35 11.66 -1.11 35.41
CA GLN A 35 12.60 -1.40 34.31
C GLN A 35 11.97 -2.44 33.37
N GLN A 36 12.05 -2.23 32.05
CA GLN A 36 11.57 -3.18 31.05
C GLN A 36 12.75 -3.77 30.28
N SER A 37 12.98 -5.08 30.41
CA SER A 37 13.93 -5.77 29.53
C SER A 37 13.39 -5.76 28.09
N CYS A 38 14.30 -5.51 27.15
CA CYS A 38 13.98 -5.35 25.74
C CYS A 38 14.79 -6.37 24.92
N GLU A 39 14.15 -7.50 24.62
CA GLU A 39 14.73 -8.57 23.81
C GLU A 39 15.15 -8.11 22.41
N GLU A 40 14.45 -7.13 21.86
CA GLU A 40 14.74 -6.56 20.53
C GLU A 40 16.08 -5.83 20.49
N LEU A 41 16.38 -5.04 21.52
CA LEU A 41 17.67 -4.36 21.64
C LEU A 41 18.81 -5.34 21.93
N VAL A 42 18.54 -6.41 22.68
CA VAL A 42 19.49 -7.52 22.85
C VAL A 42 19.77 -8.19 21.50
N ALA A 43 18.72 -8.47 20.72
CA ALA A 43 18.83 -9.13 19.43
C ALA A 43 19.54 -8.28 18.37
N CYS A 44 19.30 -6.96 18.31
CA CYS A 44 19.97 -6.08 17.35
C CYS A 44 21.46 -5.91 17.70
N LEU A 45 21.80 -5.69 18.97
CA LEU A 45 23.19 -5.56 19.41
C LEU A 45 23.95 -6.90 19.29
N GLY A 46 23.30 -8.02 19.60
CA GLY A 46 23.86 -9.36 19.40
C GLY A 46 24.18 -9.65 17.93
N ARG A 47 23.35 -9.17 17.00
CA ARG A 47 23.58 -9.26 15.55
C ARG A 47 24.53 -8.19 14.99
N ARG A 48 24.98 -7.23 15.82
CA ARG A 48 25.74 -6.04 15.41
C ARG A 48 25.01 -5.19 14.36
N ASP A 49 23.68 -5.20 14.43
CA ASP A 49 22.81 -4.40 13.56
C ASP A 49 22.64 -3.00 14.15
N PHE A 50 23.63 -2.14 13.90
CA PHE A 50 23.64 -0.78 14.41
C PHE A 50 22.63 0.14 13.71
N ALA A 51 22.17 -0.22 12.51
CA ALA A 51 21.14 0.52 11.80
C ALA A 51 19.78 0.37 12.51
N ASP A 52 19.42 -0.87 12.83
CA ASP A 52 18.21 -1.16 13.61
C ASP A 52 18.28 -0.57 15.02
N PHE A 53 19.44 -0.70 15.69
CA PHE A 53 19.65 -0.09 17.00
C PHE A 53 19.44 1.43 16.98
N THR A 54 19.97 2.12 15.97
CA THR A 54 19.76 3.58 15.80
C THR A 54 18.28 3.91 15.60
N ALA A 55 17.59 3.16 14.74
CA ALA A 55 16.16 3.37 14.50
C ALA A 55 15.32 3.16 15.76
N GLN A 56 15.69 2.21 16.63
CA GLN A 56 15.04 2.01 17.93
C GLN A 56 15.29 3.20 18.88
N LEU A 57 16.51 3.73 18.94
CA LEU A 57 16.80 4.92 19.77
C LEU A 57 16.01 6.15 19.30
N GLU A 58 15.95 6.37 17.98
CA GLU A 58 15.16 7.45 17.37
C GLU A 58 13.67 7.29 17.68
N GLY A 59 13.15 6.06 17.58
CA GLY A 59 11.78 5.73 17.93
C GLY A 59 11.46 6.01 19.39
N LEU A 60 12.33 5.61 20.33
CA LEU A 60 12.18 5.91 21.76
C LEU A 60 12.19 7.43 22.02
N ALA A 61 13.08 8.17 21.36
CA ALA A 61 13.15 9.62 21.47
C ALA A 61 11.91 10.32 20.90
N SER A 62 11.35 9.82 19.79
CA SER A 62 10.20 10.43 19.10
C SER A 62 8.96 10.55 19.98
N ILE A 63 8.72 9.60 20.89
CA ILE A 63 7.57 9.61 21.82
C ILE A 63 7.55 10.89 22.67
N TYR A 64 8.74 11.43 22.96
CA TYR A 64 8.93 12.56 23.86
C TYR A 64 9.20 13.89 23.15
N GLN A 65 9.08 13.94 21.81
CA GLN A 65 9.19 15.18 21.01
C GLN A 65 7.91 16.04 21.12
N ILE A 66 7.37 16.11 22.33
CA ILE A 66 6.25 16.98 22.69
C ILE A 66 6.86 18.19 23.41
N ASN A 67 6.55 19.40 22.93
CA ASN A 67 7.00 20.64 23.55
C ASN A 67 6.24 20.89 24.88
N ALA A 68 6.63 20.16 25.93
CA ALA A 68 6.00 20.22 27.23
C ALA A 68 6.99 19.94 28.36
N GLU A 69 6.62 20.34 29.58
CA GLU A 69 7.38 20.05 30.78
C GLU A 69 7.52 18.53 31.01
N LYS A 70 8.59 18.13 31.71
CA LYS A 70 8.93 16.72 31.99
C LYS A 70 7.75 15.90 32.52
N LYS A 71 6.96 16.45 33.46
CA LYS A 71 5.76 15.77 34.01
C LYS A 71 4.69 15.45 32.96
N VAL A 72 4.56 16.26 31.92
CA VAL A 72 3.59 16.06 30.84
C VAL A 72 4.11 15.01 29.86
N LYS A 73 5.41 15.05 29.55
CA LYS A 73 6.09 14.03 28.72
C LYS A 73 5.98 12.62 29.32
N CYS A 74 6.12 12.45 30.64
CA CYS A 74 5.90 11.15 31.30
C CYS A 74 4.51 10.58 31.04
N LYS A 75 3.49 11.46 31.03
CA LYS A 75 2.09 11.04 30.86
C LYS A 75 1.72 10.79 29.41
N ALA A 76 2.43 11.39 28.45
CA ALA A 76 2.29 11.08 27.04
C ALA A 76 2.59 9.60 26.76
N PHE A 77 3.65 9.05 27.35
CA PHE A 77 3.95 7.61 27.24
C PHE A 77 2.83 6.72 27.80
N THR A 78 2.25 7.08 28.96
CA THR A 78 1.09 6.38 29.52
C THR A 78 -0.13 6.45 28.61
N ALA A 79 -0.38 7.62 28.00
CA ALA A 79 -1.49 7.80 27.08
C ALA A 79 -1.33 6.95 25.81
N LEU A 80 -0.14 6.96 25.22
CA LEU A 80 0.18 6.16 24.05
C LEU A 80 0.09 4.66 24.35
N THR A 81 0.59 4.21 25.50
CA THR A 81 0.47 2.81 25.92
C THR A 81 -0.99 2.39 26.13
N SER A 82 -1.82 3.28 26.68
CA SER A 82 -3.26 3.02 26.84
C SER A 82 -3.98 2.90 25.51
N LEU A 83 -3.64 3.76 24.55
CA LEU A 83 -4.13 3.68 23.18
C LEU A 83 -3.73 2.37 22.50
N GLU A 84 -2.49 1.91 22.67
CA GLU A 84 -2.05 0.64 22.07
C GLU A 84 -2.81 -0.58 22.60
N VAL A 85 -3.18 -0.56 23.89
CA VAL A 85 -4.07 -1.59 24.46
C VAL A 85 -5.45 -1.52 23.81
N ASP A 86 -5.99 -0.31 23.59
CA ASP A 86 -7.26 -0.12 22.89
C ASP A 86 -7.21 -0.65 21.46
N LEU A 87 -6.15 -0.34 20.70
CA LEU A 87 -5.98 -0.83 19.33
C LEU A 87 -5.81 -2.35 19.27
N THR A 88 -5.12 -2.93 20.24
CA THR A 88 -5.01 -4.39 20.39
C THR A 88 -6.38 -5.01 20.67
N ALA A 89 -7.20 -4.39 21.51
CA ALA A 89 -8.56 -4.83 21.76
C ALA A 89 -9.42 -4.74 20.48
N LEU A 90 -9.32 -3.64 19.72
CA LEU A 90 -10.02 -3.48 18.44
C LEU A 90 -9.61 -4.55 17.41
N ALA A 91 -8.32 -4.88 17.32
CA ALA A 91 -7.83 -5.94 16.42
C ALA A 91 -8.45 -7.30 16.78
N SER A 92 -8.67 -7.56 18.07
CA SER A 92 -9.25 -8.83 18.56
C SER A 92 -10.78 -8.95 18.36
N LEU A 93 -11.45 -7.88 17.94
CA LEU A 93 -12.89 -7.92 17.64
C LEU A 93 -13.21 -8.62 16.33
N HIS A 94 -12.27 -8.60 15.38
CA HIS A 94 -12.40 -9.38 14.18
C HIS A 94 -12.26 -10.86 14.54
N PRO A 95 -13.15 -11.75 14.05
CA PRO A 95 -12.99 -13.18 14.24
C PRO A 95 -11.58 -13.61 13.85
N PHE A 96 -10.99 -14.52 14.63
CA PHE A 96 -9.68 -15.05 14.33
C PHE A 96 -9.68 -15.64 12.91
N SER A 97 -8.99 -14.95 12.00
CA SER A 97 -8.77 -15.42 10.64
C SER A 97 -7.36 -15.97 10.55
N LYS A 98 -7.23 -17.15 9.92
CA LYS A 98 -5.92 -17.70 9.57
C LYS A 98 -5.32 -17.01 8.35
N ASP A 99 -6.13 -16.24 7.63
CA ASP A 99 -5.70 -15.47 6.48
C ASP A 99 -5.33 -14.06 6.92
N THR A 100 -4.04 -13.73 6.84
CA THR A 100 -3.53 -12.40 7.17
C THR A 100 -4.07 -11.34 6.23
N LEU A 101 -4.39 -11.66 4.97
CA LEU A 101 -4.95 -10.69 4.03
C LEU A 101 -6.38 -10.29 4.42
N ASP A 102 -7.16 -11.26 4.88
CA ASP A 102 -8.49 -11.03 5.45
C ASP A 102 -8.42 -10.11 6.68
N LEU A 103 -7.43 -10.30 7.55
CA LEU A 103 -7.17 -9.37 8.66
C LEU A 103 -6.81 -7.96 8.17
N VAL A 104 -5.92 -7.83 7.18
CA VAL A 104 -5.54 -6.51 6.62
C VAL A 104 -6.78 -5.77 6.10
N GLN A 105 -7.69 -6.47 5.43
CA GLN A 105 -8.84 -5.88 4.75
C GLN A 105 -10.04 -5.61 5.67
N HIS A 106 -10.40 -6.57 6.52
CA HIS A 106 -11.67 -6.54 7.25
C HIS A 106 -11.53 -6.24 8.75
N SER A 107 -10.32 -6.37 9.34
CA SER A 107 -10.09 -5.96 10.73
C SER A 107 -10.36 -4.46 10.89
N PRO A 108 -10.94 -3.98 12.00
CA PRO A 108 -11.13 -2.55 12.26
C PRO A 108 -9.83 -1.75 12.16
N VAL A 109 -8.69 -2.34 12.53
CA VAL A 109 -7.39 -1.66 12.54
C VAL A 109 -6.38 -2.26 11.55
N GLY A 110 -6.83 -3.20 10.71
CA GLY A 110 -5.95 -3.98 9.83
C GLY A 110 -5.11 -5.01 10.58
N TYR A 111 -3.98 -5.38 10.00
CA TYR A 111 -3.01 -6.26 10.65
C TYR A 111 -2.14 -5.45 11.61
N LEU A 112 -2.22 -5.78 12.90
CA LEU A 112 -1.57 -5.06 13.98
C LEU A 112 -0.24 -5.72 14.36
N GLU A 113 0.84 -4.96 14.27
CA GLU A 113 2.12 -5.29 14.91
C GLU A 113 2.28 -4.45 16.17
N LYS A 114 2.44 -5.10 17.32
CA LYS A 114 2.66 -4.42 18.60
C LYS A 114 3.98 -3.65 18.58
N ARG A 115 4.09 -2.62 19.43
CA ARG A 115 5.35 -1.92 19.68
C ARG A 115 6.42 -2.93 20.14
N ARG A 116 7.62 -2.82 19.57
CA ARG A 116 8.76 -3.71 19.85
C ARG A 116 10.00 -2.85 20.10
N GLY A 117 10.42 -2.74 21.36
CA GLY A 117 11.48 -1.81 21.76
C GLY A 117 11.14 -0.37 21.36
N GLY A 118 12.01 0.25 20.58
CA GLY A 118 11.78 1.59 20.03
C GLY A 118 10.90 1.65 18.78
N HIS A 119 10.57 0.53 18.14
CA HIS A 119 9.73 0.54 16.95
C HIS A 119 8.26 0.78 17.33
N PRO A 120 7.60 1.79 16.74
CA PRO A 120 6.21 2.09 17.03
C PRO A 120 5.28 0.93 16.61
N MET A 121 4.11 0.85 17.25
CA MET A 121 3.04 -0.03 16.78
C MET A 121 2.69 0.27 15.32
N LYS A 122 2.52 -0.77 14.50
CA LYS A 122 2.17 -0.65 13.07
C LYS A 122 0.81 -1.25 12.79
N LEU A 123 0.06 -0.58 11.92
CA LEU A 123 -1.24 -1.02 11.42
C LEU A 123 -1.16 -1.12 9.90
N THR A 124 -1.02 -2.34 9.38
CA THR A 124 -1.02 -2.60 7.93
C THR A 124 -2.46 -2.70 7.44
N TYR A 125 -2.84 -1.82 6.52
CA TYR A 125 -4.24 -1.65 6.11
C TYR A 125 -4.49 -1.97 4.65
N PHE A 126 -3.45 -2.06 3.81
CA PHE A 126 -3.60 -2.42 2.40
C PHE A 126 -2.37 -3.19 1.92
N VAL A 127 -2.57 -4.23 1.11
CA VAL A 127 -1.49 -4.95 0.42
C VAL A 127 -1.89 -5.04 -1.05
N ALA A 128 -1.05 -4.54 -1.95
CA ALA A 128 -1.35 -4.61 -3.38
C ALA A 128 -1.21 -6.06 -3.87
N PRO A 129 -2.10 -6.56 -4.75
CA PRO A 129 -2.02 -7.95 -5.23
C PRO A 129 -0.66 -8.32 -5.85
N TYR A 130 0.00 -7.36 -6.51
CA TYR A 130 1.32 -7.57 -7.10
C TYR A 130 2.43 -7.79 -6.08
N GLU A 131 2.32 -7.25 -4.86
CA GLU A 131 3.30 -7.48 -3.79
C GLU A 131 3.24 -8.91 -3.26
N LEU A 132 2.14 -9.63 -3.51
CA LEU A 132 1.97 -11.01 -3.11
C LEU A 132 2.53 -12.01 -4.14
N LEU A 133 2.90 -11.57 -5.34
CA LEU A 133 3.41 -12.46 -6.38
C LEU A 133 4.89 -12.78 -6.13
N ASP A 134 5.25 -14.06 -6.15
CA ASP A 134 6.65 -14.47 -6.12
C ASP A 134 7.34 -14.14 -7.46
N PRO A 135 8.36 -13.24 -7.48
CA PRO A 135 9.03 -12.85 -8.71
C PRO A 135 9.92 -13.96 -9.31
N THR A 136 10.25 -15.01 -8.54
CA THR A 136 11.21 -16.05 -8.93
C THR A 136 10.56 -17.29 -9.55
N SER A 137 9.27 -17.52 -9.30
CA SER A 137 8.53 -18.68 -9.82
C SER A 137 7.81 -18.35 -11.14
N ARG A 138 7.90 -19.23 -12.15
CA ARG A 138 7.12 -19.08 -13.39
C ARG A 138 5.61 -19.19 -13.17
N ALA A 139 5.18 -19.94 -12.15
CA ALA A 139 3.78 -20.13 -11.78
C ALA A 139 3.23 -19.01 -10.88
N ARG A 140 4.11 -18.13 -10.36
CA ARG A 140 3.81 -16.95 -9.53
C ARG A 140 2.67 -17.17 -8.51
N PRO A 141 2.80 -18.17 -7.62
CA PRO A 141 1.79 -18.38 -6.59
C PRO A 141 1.72 -17.16 -5.67
N ILE A 142 0.52 -16.89 -5.15
CA ILE A 142 0.31 -15.89 -4.10
C ILE A 142 1.11 -16.34 -2.88
N LYS A 143 2.04 -15.51 -2.44
CA LYS A 143 2.86 -15.75 -1.25
C LYS A 143 1.95 -15.72 -0.03
N ALA A 144 1.92 -16.84 0.70
CA ALA A 144 1.27 -16.88 2.00
C ALA A 144 1.95 -15.87 2.94
N LEU A 145 1.15 -14.97 3.49
CA LEU A 145 1.59 -14.05 4.52
C LEU A 145 1.73 -14.80 5.85
N PRO A 146 2.70 -14.43 6.70
CA PRO A 146 2.83 -15.07 8.01
C PRO A 146 1.59 -14.75 8.87
N PRO A 147 1.12 -15.71 9.69
CA PRO A 147 -0.04 -15.49 10.57
C PRO A 147 0.31 -14.56 11.74
N GLU A 148 1.57 -14.49 12.13
CA GLU A 148 2.09 -13.65 13.20
C GLU A 148 3.49 -13.11 12.83
N GLY A 149 3.85 -11.96 13.41
CA GLY A 149 5.16 -11.33 13.20
C GLY A 149 5.16 -10.22 12.14
N PRO A 150 6.34 -9.74 11.73
CA PRO A 150 6.45 -8.56 10.88
C PRO A 150 6.05 -8.82 9.43
N LEU A 151 5.23 -7.92 8.87
CA LEU A 151 4.92 -7.91 7.45
C LEU A 151 5.99 -7.15 6.67
N LYS A 152 6.47 -7.78 5.59
CA LYS A 152 7.46 -7.19 4.67
C LYS A 152 6.83 -6.54 3.44
N VAL A 153 5.50 -6.49 3.37
CA VAL A 153 4.73 -5.99 2.23
C VAL A 153 3.57 -5.13 2.73
N GLY A 154 3.05 -4.29 1.85
CA GLY A 154 1.86 -3.50 2.11
C GLY A 154 2.13 -2.11 2.68
N THR A 155 1.05 -1.35 2.70
CA THR A 155 0.97 0.02 3.19
C THR A 155 0.47 0.00 4.63
N TYR A 156 1.19 0.72 5.49
CA TYR A 156 0.93 0.75 6.92
C TYR A 156 1.03 2.16 7.49
N VAL A 157 0.43 2.34 8.66
CA VAL A 157 0.67 3.51 9.51
C VAL A 157 1.38 3.10 10.79
N SER A 158 2.25 3.98 11.29
CA SER A 158 2.84 3.89 12.62
C SER A 158 2.04 4.74 13.60
N VAL A 159 1.77 4.20 14.79
CA VAL A 159 1.05 4.92 15.86
C VAL A 159 2.06 5.70 16.71
N CYS A 160 2.02 7.02 16.60
CA CYS A 160 2.97 7.95 17.22
C CYS A 160 2.26 9.05 18.02
N MET A 161 3.05 9.92 18.65
CA MET A 161 2.58 11.19 19.22
C MET A 161 3.35 12.35 18.62
N GLU A 162 2.68 13.47 18.41
CA GLU A 162 3.30 14.72 17.96
C GLU A 162 2.84 15.90 18.83
N SER A 163 3.60 16.99 18.81
CA SER A 163 3.22 18.25 19.45
C SER A 163 1.99 18.85 18.77
N SER A 164 1.03 19.35 19.55
CA SER A 164 -0.18 19.98 19.04
C SER A 164 -0.74 21.01 20.04
N SER A 165 -1.90 21.59 19.73
CA SER A 165 -2.73 22.24 20.75
C SER A 165 -3.11 21.25 21.86
N ALA A 166 -3.57 21.77 23.00
CA ALA A 166 -3.95 20.92 24.13
C ALA A 166 -5.15 20.03 23.79
N ASN A 167 -4.95 18.71 23.83
CA ASN A 167 -5.96 17.69 23.59
C ASN A 167 -6.16 16.81 24.82
N LYS A 168 -7.39 16.32 24.99
CA LYS A 168 -7.76 15.40 26.08
C LYS A 168 -7.56 13.96 25.60
N LEU A 169 -6.51 13.29 26.08
CA LEU A 169 -6.12 11.94 25.68
C LEU A 169 -6.37 10.93 26.80
N GLN A 170 -6.65 9.66 26.46
CA GLN A 170 -6.81 8.63 27.48
C GLN A 170 -5.50 8.30 28.19
N ILE A 171 -5.56 7.90 29.45
CA ILE A 171 -4.45 7.35 30.25
C ILE A 171 -4.80 5.99 30.86
N VAL A 172 -5.99 5.50 30.54
CA VAL A 172 -6.50 4.16 30.82
C VAL A 172 -7.20 3.70 29.54
N PRO A 173 -7.08 2.42 29.16
CA PRO A 173 -7.79 1.88 28.00
C PRO A 173 -9.31 2.14 28.06
N LEU A 174 -9.89 2.52 26.93
CA LEU A 174 -11.31 2.86 26.78
C LEU A 174 -12.13 1.79 26.04
N VAL A 175 -11.47 0.89 25.30
CA VAL A 175 -12.15 -0.07 24.42
C VAL A 175 -12.45 -1.35 25.17
N THR A 176 -13.71 -1.77 25.12
CA THR A 176 -14.17 -3.06 25.60
C THR A 176 -15.02 -3.76 24.53
N ALA A 177 -15.04 -5.09 24.55
CA ALA A 177 -15.84 -5.87 23.61
C ALA A 177 -17.28 -6.04 24.12
N GLY A 178 -18.25 -5.49 23.39
CA GLY A 178 -19.64 -5.87 23.50
C GLY A 178 -19.89 -7.24 22.87
N ARG A 179 -20.93 -7.94 23.32
CA ARG A 179 -21.38 -9.21 22.73
C ARG A 179 -22.86 -9.14 22.37
N GLY A 180 -23.16 -9.45 21.11
CA GLY A 180 -24.51 -9.63 20.61
C GLY A 180 -25.11 -10.96 20.98
N ALA A 181 -26.44 -11.03 20.94
CA ALA A 181 -27.19 -12.27 21.08
C ALA A 181 -26.88 -13.27 19.95
N ASP A 182 -26.39 -12.77 18.81
CA ASP A 182 -25.93 -13.51 17.63
C ASP A 182 -24.46 -13.94 17.68
N GLY A 183 -23.74 -13.61 18.77
CA GLY A 183 -22.31 -13.90 18.92
C GLY A 183 -21.39 -12.89 18.24
N SER A 184 -21.92 -11.84 17.61
CA SER A 184 -21.11 -10.74 17.06
C SER A 184 -20.43 -9.94 18.19
N SER A 185 -19.24 -9.44 17.93
CA SER A 185 -18.54 -8.54 18.85
C SER A 185 -18.40 -7.16 18.25
N TRP A 186 -18.64 -6.13 19.06
CA TRP A 186 -18.50 -4.74 18.66
C TRP A 186 -17.75 -3.95 19.72
N PRO A 187 -17.07 -2.86 19.34
CA PRO A 187 -16.38 -2.03 20.31
C PRO A 187 -17.36 -1.18 21.13
N ILE A 188 -17.16 -1.13 22.43
CA ILE A 188 -17.80 -0.18 23.35
C ILE A 188 -16.69 0.74 23.88
N TYR A 189 -16.88 2.04 23.70
CA TYR A 189 -15.93 3.07 24.09
C TYR A 189 -16.37 3.76 25.38
N ALA A 190 -15.52 3.75 26.40
CA ALA A 190 -15.75 4.51 27.62
C ALA A 190 -15.55 6.02 27.38
N PRO A 191 -16.37 6.90 27.96
CA PRO A 191 -16.22 8.34 27.80
C PRO A 191 -14.97 8.86 28.52
N LEU A 192 -14.36 9.91 27.98
CA LEU A 192 -13.22 10.60 28.59
C LEU A 192 -13.67 11.46 29.79
N GLY A 193 -13.32 11.02 31.00
CA GLY A 193 -13.54 11.70 32.28
C GLY A 193 -12.23 12.11 32.97
N THR A 194 -12.32 12.72 34.15
CA THR A 194 -11.13 13.18 34.91
C THR A 194 -10.25 12.05 35.45
N SER A 195 -10.79 10.84 35.57
CA SER A 195 -10.10 9.66 36.11
C SER A 195 -9.36 8.82 35.08
N ASN A 196 -9.73 8.90 33.80
CA ASN A 196 -9.19 8.06 32.72
C ASN A 196 -8.55 8.88 31.58
N SER A 197 -8.40 10.20 31.73
CA SER A 197 -7.84 11.06 30.69
C SER A 197 -6.98 12.20 31.25
N ILE A 198 -6.25 12.86 30.36
CA ILE A 198 -5.43 14.03 30.67
C ILE A 198 -5.40 15.02 29.51
N SER A 199 -5.25 16.31 29.81
CA SER A 199 -4.93 17.34 28.83
C SER A 199 -3.41 17.41 28.58
N VAL A 200 -2.98 17.20 27.33
CA VAL A 200 -1.57 17.23 26.90
C VAL A 200 -1.48 18.11 25.65
N ALA A 201 -0.40 18.90 25.51
CA ALA A 201 -0.09 19.67 24.30
C ALA A 201 0.45 18.77 23.16
N GLY A 202 -0.29 17.73 22.85
CA GLY A 202 0.06 16.71 21.86
C GLY A 202 -1.16 15.91 21.45
N SER A 203 -1.08 15.29 20.29
CA SER A 203 -2.12 14.42 19.72
C SER A 203 -1.52 13.07 19.36
N PHE A 204 -2.37 12.05 19.28
CA PHE A 204 -1.97 10.83 18.59
C PHE A 204 -1.91 11.09 17.10
N VAL A 205 -1.00 10.40 16.42
CA VAL A 205 -0.78 10.59 14.99
C VAL A 205 -0.57 9.23 14.34
N LEU A 206 -1.31 8.96 13.26
CA LEU A 206 -1.04 7.86 12.35
C LEU A 206 -0.07 8.36 11.28
N THR A 207 1.19 7.98 11.38
CA THR A 207 2.23 8.35 10.42
C THR A 207 2.25 7.34 9.29
N LEU A 208 2.02 7.77 8.05
CA LEU A 208 2.04 6.88 6.90
C LEU A 208 3.47 6.41 6.63
N ASN A 209 3.64 5.13 6.28
CA ASN A 209 4.94 4.57 5.92
C ASN A 209 5.59 5.27 4.72
N LYS A 210 4.76 5.85 3.83
CA LYS A 210 5.15 6.74 2.74
C LYS A 210 4.10 7.85 2.63
N PRO A 211 4.47 9.10 2.30
CA PRO A 211 3.49 10.12 1.96
C PRO A 211 2.53 9.60 0.89
N MET A 212 1.24 9.86 0.99
CA MET A 212 0.24 9.29 0.09
C MET A 212 -0.66 10.38 -0.52
N PRO A 213 -0.91 10.36 -1.84
CA PRO A 213 -1.96 11.17 -2.45
C PRO A 213 -3.34 10.79 -1.90
N ILE A 214 -4.09 11.76 -1.39
CA ILE A 214 -5.45 11.57 -0.86
C ILE A 214 -6.40 12.60 -1.48
N CYS A 215 -7.59 12.17 -1.89
CA CYS A 215 -8.60 13.07 -2.43
C CYS A 215 -9.19 13.97 -1.34
N ILE A 216 -9.56 15.20 -1.70
CA ILE A 216 -10.08 16.19 -0.75
C ILE A 216 -11.36 15.69 -0.06
N SER A 217 -12.22 14.97 -0.78
CA SER A 217 -13.45 14.40 -0.19
C SER A 217 -13.16 13.44 0.97
N LEU A 218 -12.10 12.64 0.87
CA LEU A 218 -11.67 11.76 1.95
C LEU A 218 -10.96 12.53 3.07
N ILE A 219 -10.17 13.55 2.76
CA ILE A 219 -9.59 14.45 3.77
C ILE A 219 -10.67 15.14 4.60
N ASN A 220 -11.73 15.63 3.95
CA ASN A 220 -12.86 16.23 4.65
C ASN A 220 -13.58 15.21 5.55
N SER A 221 -13.70 13.96 5.09
CA SER A 221 -14.30 12.87 5.88
C SER A 221 -13.42 12.53 7.10
N ILE A 222 -12.10 12.44 6.92
CA ILE A 222 -11.13 12.23 8.01
C ILE A 222 -11.19 13.39 9.00
N THR A 223 -11.23 14.63 8.51
CA THR A 223 -11.30 15.84 9.35
C THR A 223 -12.61 15.88 10.15
N ALA A 224 -13.73 15.44 9.56
CA ALA A 224 -15.01 15.35 10.26
C ALA A 224 -15.00 14.31 11.39
N VAL A 225 -14.30 13.19 11.21
CA VAL A 225 -14.14 12.16 12.26
C VAL A 225 -13.18 12.63 13.35
N THR A 226 -12.02 13.15 12.96
CA THR A 226 -10.94 13.48 13.90
C THR A 226 -11.13 14.81 14.61
N GLN A 227 -11.94 15.71 14.05
CA GLN A 227 -12.07 17.11 14.45
C GLN A 227 -10.72 17.85 14.42
N ALA A 228 -9.77 17.36 13.61
CA ALA A 228 -8.43 17.91 13.46
C ALA A 228 -8.05 17.97 11.97
N PRO A 229 -7.47 19.09 11.49
CA PRO A 229 -6.98 19.17 10.13
C PRO A 229 -5.77 18.23 9.96
N CYS A 230 -5.75 17.48 8.86
CA CYS A 230 -4.66 16.55 8.54
C CYS A 230 -3.85 16.94 7.28
N ALA A 231 -4.25 18.00 6.58
CA ALA A 231 -3.54 18.49 5.39
C ALA A 231 -3.80 20.00 5.17
N ASP A 232 -2.87 20.66 4.47
CA ASP A 232 -3.08 22.00 3.94
C ASP A 232 -3.86 21.91 2.62
N LEU A 233 -5.05 22.52 2.59
CA LEU A 233 -5.95 22.53 1.43
C LEU A 233 -5.84 23.82 0.60
N THR A 234 -4.86 24.70 0.89
CA THR A 234 -4.65 25.92 0.09
C THR A 234 -4.15 25.61 -1.32
N THR A 235 -3.41 24.51 -1.49
CA THR A 235 -2.85 24.08 -2.77
C THR A 235 -3.28 22.65 -3.06
N THR A 236 -4.08 22.47 -4.10
CA THR A 236 -4.63 21.18 -4.50
C THR A 236 -4.26 20.86 -5.95
N TYR A 237 -4.18 19.57 -6.26
CA TYR A 237 -3.79 19.09 -7.57
C TYR A 237 -4.81 18.05 -8.08
N PRO A 238 -5.02 17.92 -9.40
CA PRO A 238 -5.80 16.82 -9.96
C PRO A 238 -5.23 15.48 -9.46
N LEU A 239 -6.08 14.64 -8.85
CA LEU A 239 -5.64 13.48 -8.10
C LEU A 239 -4.94 12.44 -8.97
N LEU A 240 -5.41 12.19 -10.20
CA LEU A 240 -4.77 11.21 -11.09
C LEU A 240 -3.34 11.61 -11.41
N ASN A 241 -3.11 12.89 -11.69
CA ASN A 241 -1.77 13.43 -11.95
C ASN A 241 -0.89 13.31 -10.72
N LEU A 242 -1.43 13.60 -9.53
CA LEU A 242 -0.71 13.51 -8.27
C LEU A 242 -0.26 12.06 -7.99
N ILE A 243 -1.13 11.08 -8.23
CA ILE A 243 -0.80 9.65 -8.10
C ILE A 243 0.28 9.24 -9.10
N CYS A 244 0.19 9.70 -10.35
CA CYS A 244 1.16 9.35 -11.39
C CYS A 244 2.56 9.88 -11.06
N GLN A 245 2.66 11.14 -10.63
CA GLN A 245 3.92 11.76 -10.23
C GLN A 245 4.52 11.07 -9.00
N HIS A 246 3.68 10.76 -8.01
CA HIS A 246 4.11 10.12 -6.78
C HIS A 246 4.62 8.68 -7.03
N SER A 247 3.98 7.95 -7.94
CA SER A 247 4.37 6.58 -8.30
C SER A 247 5.61 6.53 -9.20
N GLY A 248 5.90 7.62 -9.92
CA GLY A 248 7.03 7.75 -10.83
C GLY A 248 8.37 8.12 -10.18
N ASN A 249 8.50 8.07 -8.86
CA ASN A 249 9.71 8.50 -8.11
C ASN A 249 10.13 9.96 -8.36
N GLY A 250 9.20 10.85 -8.70
CA GLY A 250 9.50 12.28 -8.85
C GLY A 250 10.41 12.62 -10.03
N THR A 251 10.71 11.68 -10.95
CA THR A 251 11.13 12.09 -12.29
C THR A 251 9.96 12.85 -12.88
N GLU A 252 10.14 14.17 -13.04
CA GLU A 252 9.19 14.98 -13.76
C GLU A 252 8.98 14.35 -15.14
N THR A 253 7.89 13.60 -15.31
CA THR A 253 7.35 13.33 -16.64
C THR A 253 6.82 14.67 -17.10
N SER A 254 7.75 15.47 -17.63
CA SER A 254 7.56 16.77 -18.21
C SER A 254 6.35 16.71 -19.15
N SER A 255 5.21 17.23 -18.71
CA SER A 255 4.03 17.52 -19.54
C SER A 255 3.36 16.37 -20.32
N SER A 256 3.92 15.16 -20.37
CA SER A 256 3.37 14.06 -21.15
C SER A 256 2.22 13.44 -20.35
N LYS A 257 0.98 13.72 -20.76
CA LYS A 257 -0.24 13.07 -20.25
C LYS A 257 -0.31 11.57 -20.57
N GLU A 258 0.67 11.08 -21.32
CA GLU A 258 0.75 9.75 -21.92
C GLU A 258 1.62 8.84 -21.06
N LEU A 259 1.03 7.74 -20.59
CA LEU A 259 1.71 6.72 -19.80
C LEU A 259 1.82 5.46 -20.64
N PHE A 260 3.04 5.13 -21.05
CA PHE A 260 3.31 3.96 -21.88
C PHE A 260 3.48 2.70 -21.03
N VAL A 261 2.68 1.68 -21.31
CA VAL A 261 2.70 0.40 -20.60
C VAL A 261 2.77 -0.75 -21.60
N ASN A 262 3.82 -1.57 -21.46
CA ASN A 262 3.92 -2.84 -22.16
C ASN A 262 3.39 -3.94 -21.24
N VAL A 263 2.37 -4.68 -21.68
CA VAL A 263 1.77 -5.79 -20.93
C VAL A 263 1.94 -7.06 -21.75
N ASP A 264 3.04 -7.78 -21.50
CA ASP A 264 3.48 -8.93 -22.32
C ASP A 264 3.51 -8.64 -23.84
N ASP A 265 2.44 -9.04 -24.53
CA ASP A 265 2.23 -9.05 -25.99
C ASP A 265 1.43 -7.84 -26.49
N GLN A 266 1.11 -6.88 -25.63
CA GLN A 266 0.36 -5.66 -25.97
C GLN A 266 1.10 -4.38 -25.53
N HIS A 267 0.89 -3.32 -26.30
CA HIS A 267 1.46 -1.99 -26.07
C HIS A 267 0.32 -0.99 -25.89
N HIS A 268 0.19 -0.43 -24.69
CA HIS A 268 -0.89 0.49 -24.35
C HIS A 268 -0.34 1.88 -24.02
N CYS A 269 -1.05 2.92 -24.43
CA CYS A 269 -0.81 4.29 -24.00
C CYS A 269 -2.02 4.77 -23.19
N TYR A 270 -1.80 5.06 -21.91
CA TYR A 270 -2.84 5.56 -21.02
C TYR A 270 -2.81 7.08 -20.96
N LEU A 271 -3.97 7.69 -21.21
CA LEU A 271 -4.21 9.12 -21.09
C LEU A 271 -5.08 9.39 -19.87
N MET A 272 -4.54 10.08 -18.87
CA MET A 272 -5.31 10.51 -17.70
C MET A 272 -6.12 11.77 -18.05
N THR A 273 -7.44 11.65 -18.12
CA THR A 273 -8.34 12.75 -18.47
C THR A 273 -9.18 13.16 -17.27
N GLU A 274 -8.56 13.97 -16.42
CA GLU A 274 -9.21 14.52 -15.23
C GLU A 274 -9.63 15.97 -15.47
N SER A 275 -10.91 16.26 -15.24
CA SER A 275 -11.41 17.64 -15.23
C SER A 275 -10.99 18.34 -13.94
N ARG A 276 -10.40 19.54 -14.06
CA ARG A 276 -10.01 20.32 -12.87
C ARG A 276 -11.20 20.54 -11.93
N GLY A 277 -11.00 20.31 -10.64
CA GLY A 277 -12.01 20.52 -9.61
C GLY A 277 -13.05 19.40 -9.48
N LEU A 278 -13.02 18.37 -10.34
CA LEU A 278 -13.88 17.20 -10.18
C LEU A 278 -13.33 16.26 -9.10
N LEU A 279 -12.03 15.98 -9.16
CA LEU A 279 -11.34 15.11 -8.22
C LEU A 279 -9.94 15.65 -7.92
N ASP A 280 -9.88 16.56 -6.95
CA ASP A 280 -8.61 17.11 -6.49
C ASP A 280 -8.10 16.35 -5.25
N GLY A 281 -6.78 16.41 -5.03
CA GLY A 281 -6.10 15.78 -3.91
C GLY A 281 -4.86 16.53 -3.45
N VAL A 282 -4.33 16.04 -2.32
CA VAL A 282 -3.13 16.53 -1.64
C VAL A 282 -2.30 15.33 -1.16
N VAL A 283 -1.01 15.54 -0.91
CA VAL A 283 -0.14 14.49 -0.35
C VAL A 283 -0.16 14.60 1.17
N VAL A 284 -0.39 13.48 1.85
CA VAL A 284 -0.46 13.41 3.32
C VAL A 284 0.58 12.44 3.86
N SER A 285 1.31 12.87 4.88
CA SER A 285 2.32 12.05 5.57
C SER A 285 1.85 11.55 6.93
N SER A 286 0.90 12.24 7.55
CA SER A 286 0.41 11.88 8.87
C SER A 286 -1.03 12.35 9.12
N ILE A 287 -1.77 11.64 9.97
CA ILE A 287 -3.16 11.95 10.32
C ILE A 287 -3.29 12.06 11.85
N PRO A 288 -3.55 13.26 12.40
CA PRO A 288 -3.77 13.43 13.83
C PRO A 288 -5.15 12.93 14.26
N PHE A 289 -5.24 12.40 15.47
CA PHE A 289 -6.48 11.97 16.11
C PHE A 289 -6.34 11.97 17.64
N ASN A 290 -7.47 11.94 18.34
CA ASN A 290 -7.49 12.10 19.80
C ASN A 290 -8.30 11.01 20.54
N HIS A 291 -8.88 10.05 19.82
CA HIS A 291 -9.72 9.01 20.42
C HIS A 291 -9.62 7.70 19.63
N PRO A 292 -9.58 6.52 20.28
CA PRO A 292 -9.41 5.23 19.62
C PRO A 292 -10.54 4.90 18.63
N SER A 293 -11.75 5.42 18.84
CA SER A 293 -12.87 5.22 17.91
C SER A 293 -12.65 5.82 16.53
N HIS A 294 -11.73 6.77 16.38
CA HIS A 294 -11.44 7.39 15.08
C HIS A 294 -10.64 6.44 14.19
N VAL A 295 -9.82 5.54 14.77
CA VAL A 295 -8.86 4.73 14.01
C VAL A 295 -9.55 3.80 13.01
N PRO A 296 -10.63 3.07 13.35
CA PRO A 296 -11.31 2.23 12.36
C PRO A 296 -11.84 2.99 11.15
N GLU A 297 -12.38 4.20 11.35
CA GLU A 297 -12.88 5.03 10.25
C GLU A 297 -11.72 5.55 9.39
N ILE A 298 -10.64 6.04 10.02
CA ILE A 298 -9.45 6.50 9.30
C ILE A 298 -8.85 5.37 8.46
N ILE A 299 -8.68 4.17 9.05
CA ILE A 299 -8.17 2.99 8.35
C ILE A 299 -9.08 2.63 7.16
N GLY A 300 -10.40 2.72 7.34
CA GLY A 300 -11.36 2.53 6.25
C GLY A 300 -11.19 3.55 5.11
N PHE A 301 -10.92 4.82 5.41
CA PHE A 301 -10.64 5.82 4.36
C PHE A 301 -9.30 5.57 3.67
N LEU A 302 -8.26 5.24 4.45
CA LEU A 302 -6.93 4.93 3.94
C LEU A 302 -6.92 3.71 3.02
N ARG A 303 -7.68 2.65 3.36
CA ARG A 303 -7.89 1.47 2.50
C ARG A 303 -8.40 1.84 1.12
N ARG A 304 -9.48 2.63 1.08
CA ARG A 304 -10.12 3.04 -0.18
C ARG A 304 -9.17 3.90 -1.02
N GLN A 305 -8.46 4.84 -0.39
CA GLN A 305 -7.48 5.67 -1.08
C GLN A 305 -6.29 4.86 -1.59
N ALA A 306 -5.75 3.93 -0.79
CA ALA A 306 -4.64 3.08 -1.20
C ALA A 306 -5.01 2.16 -2.36
N MET A 307 -6.21 1.58 -2.34
CA MET A 307 -6.76 0.82 -3.46
C MET A 307 -6.86 1.68 -4.74
N PHE A 308 -7.45 2.87 -4.63
CA PHE A 308 -7.55 3.80 -5.76
C PHE A 308 -6.17 4.17 -6.31
N ASN A 309 -5.22 4.50 -5.43
CA ASN A 309 -3.84 4.81 -5.81
C ASN A 309 -3.17 3.62 -6.50
N CYS A 310 -3.36 2.39 -6.00
CA CYS A 310 -2.85 1.17 -6.61
C CYS A 310 -3.36 0.99 -8.05
N ILE A 311 -4.66 1.20 -8.27
CA ILE A 311 -5.30 1.07 -9.58
C ILE A 311 -4.70 2.06 -10.58
N ILE A 312 -4.59 3.33 -10.21
CA ILE A 312 -4.03 4.37 -11.09
C ILE A 312 -2.53 4.19 -11.30
N ALA A 313 -1.78 3.89 -10.23
CA ALA A 313 -0.35 3.59 -10.30
C ALA A 313 -0.05 2.37 -11.18
N SER A 314 -1.01 1.46 -11.36
CA SER A 314 -0.85 0.31 -12.25
C SER A 314 -0.60 0.72 -13.72
N CYS A 315 -0.94 1.95 -14.11
CA CYS A 315 -0.65 2.53 -15.43
C CYS A 315 0.72 3.23 -15.52
N VAL A 316 1.46 3.37 -14.43
CA VAL A 316 2.73 4.13 -14.39
C VAL A 316 3.91 3.17 -14.55
N ARG A 317 4.79 3.46 -15.52
CA ARG A 317 6.04 2.71 -15.74
C ARG A 317 7.18 3.69 -16.03
N PRO A 318 8.10 3.94 -15.09
CA PRO A 318 9.13 4.99 -15.21
C PRO A 318 10.14 4.84 -16.36
N SER A 319 10.15 3.72 -17.09
CA SER A 319 11.19 3.40 -18.08
C SER A 319 10.71 2.52 -19.24
N THR A 320 9.42 2.58 -19.59
CA THR A 320 8.91 1.81 -20.74
C THR A 320 9.53 2.32 -22.04
N LYS A 321 10.21 1.43 -22.76
CA LYS A 321 10.62 1.69 -24.14
C LYS A 321 9.39 1.63 -25.03
N VAL A 322 9.13 2.70 -25.77
CA VAL A 322 8.11 2.71 -26.83
C VAL A 322 8.66 1.92 -28.01
N VAL A 323 8.01 0.81 -28.34
CA VAL A 323 8.52 -0.15 -29.34
C VAL A 323 7.86 0.07 -30.71
N ASP A 324 6.59 0.47 -30.76
CA ASP A 324 5.83 0.66 -32.00
C ASP A 324 4.58 1.52 -31.74
N PHE A 325 4.49 2.73 -32.32
CA PHE A 325 3.33 3.61 -32.16
C PHE A 325 2.12 3.15 -32.98
N GLU A 326 2.31 2.44 -34.10
CA GLU A 326 1.21 2.07 -35.00
C GLU A 326 0.37 0.91 -34.44
N LYS A 327 0.97 0.08 -33.57
CA LYS A 327 0.30 -1.06 -32.91
C LYS A 327 -0.15 -0.73 -31.48
N MET A 328 -0.08 0.55 -31.10
CA MET A 328 -0.37 0.98 -29.74
C MET A 328 -1.86 1.18 -29.54
N THR A 329 -2.43 0.54 -28.51
CA THR A 329 -3.81 0.81 -28.11
C THR A 329 -3.84 2.05 -27.23
N MET A 330 -4.52 3.10 -27.71
CA MET A 330 -4.78 4.29 -26.93
C MET A 330 -5.94 4.02 -25.97
N VAL A 331 -5.72 4.31 -24.69
CA VAL A 331 -6.70 4.09 -23.63
C VAL A 331 -6.84 5.37 -22.80
N GLU A 332 -8.05 5.86 -22.66
CA GLU A 332 -8.36 7.02 -21.85
C GLU A 332 -8.89 6.58 -20.48
N VAL A 333 -8.44 7.24 -19.41
CA VAL A 333 -8.86 6.98 -18.03
C VAL A 333 -9.42 8.27 -17.45
N THR A 334 -10.72 8.28 -17.20
CA THR A 334 -11.46 9.43 -16.67
C THR A 334 -12.01 9.12 -15.28
N PRO A 335 -11.72 9.94 -14.26
CA PRO A 335 -12.35 9.77 -12.95
C PRO A 335 -13.74 10.40 -12.96
N LEU A 336 -14.77 9.64 -12.58
CA LEU A 336 -16.11 10.17 -12.31
C LEU A 336 -16.24 10.59 -10.84
N SER A 337 -15.60 9.83 -9.96
CA SER A 337 -15.37 10.17 -8.55
C SER A 337 -14.20 9.32 -8.01
N TRP A 338 -13.83 9.48 -6.75
CA TRP A 338 -12.88 8.57 -6.10
C TRP A 338 -13.42 7.14 -5.91
N ARG A 339 -14.71 6.90 -6.23
CA ARG A 339 -15.38 5.59 -6.18
C ARG A 339 -15.70 5.04 -7.56
N GLN A 340 -15.48 5.80 -8.63
CA GLN A 340 -15.88 5.37 -9.96
C GLN A 340 -14.93 5.93 -11.02
N LEU A 341 -14.41 5.02 -11.85
CA LEU A 341 -13.54 5.33 -12.97
C LEU A 341 -14.18 4.84 -14.26
N SER A 342 -13.98 5.58 -15.35
CA SER A 342 -14.31 5.15 -16.70
C SER A 342 -13.03 4.98 -17.49
N VAL A 343 -12.94 3.87 -18.23
CA VAL A 343 -11.83 3.55 -19.12
C VAL A 343 -12.39 3.37 -20.52
N SER A 344 -11.95 4.20 -21.46
CA SER A 344 -12.44 4.17 -22.84
C SER A 344 -11.31 3.85 -23.83
N LEU A 345 -11.63 3.10 -24.87
CA LEU A 345 -10.72 2.77 -25.97
C LEU A 345 -11.51 2.52 -27.25
N GLU A 346 -10.84 2.66 -28.39
CA GLU A 346 -11.37 2.19 -29.65
C GLU A 346 -11.43 0.66 -29.62
N HIS A 347 -12.61 0.09 -29.92
CA HIS A 347 -12.76 -1.35 -29.92
C HIS A 347 -11.96 -1.95 -31.10
N PRO A 348 -11.11 -2.96 -30.89
CA PRO A 348 -10.17 -3.43 -31.93
C PRO A 348 -10.83 -4.04 -33.18
N LEU A 349 -12.15 -4.27 -33.13
CA LEU A 349 -12.91 -4.95 -34.17
C LEU A 349 -14.20 -4.23 -34.58
N GLU A 350 -14.67 -3.28 -33.78
CA GLU A 350 -15.89 -2.53 -34.09
C GLU A 350 -15.47 -1.13 -34.50
N GLU A 351 -16.17 -0.50 -35.44
CA GLU A 351 -16.01 0.94 -35.72
C GLU A 351 -16.68 1.79 -34.61
N SER A 352 -16.44 1.44 -33.34
CA SER A 352 -17.07 2.02 -32.18
C SER A 352 -16.14 2.06 -30.97
N MET A 353 -16.45 2.91 -29.99
CA MET A 353 -15.73 2.96 -28.73
C MET A 353 -16.27 1.90 -27.76
N ALA A 354 -15.37 1.24 -27.05
CA ALA A 354 -15.71 0.46 -25.87
C ALA A 354 -15.47 1.28 -24.60
N SER A 355 -16.37 1.11 -23.63
CA SER A 355 -16.28 1.76 -22.32
C SER A 355 -16.30 0.71 -21.21
N VAL A 356 -15.38 0.84 -20.26
CA VAL A 356 -15.24 -0.03 -19.10
C VAL A 356 -15.37 0.82 -17.84
N GLU A 357 -16.46 0.64 -17.10
CA GLU A 357 -16.70 1.34 -15.84
C GLU A 357 -16.24 0.48 -14.67
N LEU A 358 -15.41 1.06 -13.80
CA LEU A 358 -14.95 0.47 -12.55
C LEU A 358 -15.77 1.08 -11.39
N ASP A 359 -16.55 0.27 -10.69
CA ASP A 359 -17.26 0.66 -9.48
C ASP A 359 -16.47 0.20 -8.25
N LEU A 360 -15.92 1.19 -7.55
CA LEU A 360 -15.07 1.07 -6.37
C LEU A 360 -15.81 1.49 -5.08
N THR A 361 -17.15 1.56 -5.13
CA THR A 361 -17.96 1.99 -3.97
C THR A 361 -17.80 1.05 -2.79
N ASP A 362 -17.82 -0.25 -3.05
CA ASP A 362 -17.54 -1.30 -2.08
C ASP A 362 -16.14 -1.88 -2.35
N PRO A 363 -15.14 -1.62 -1.47
CA PRO A 363 -13.79 -2.14 -1.66
C PRO A 363 -13.72 -3.67 -1.59
N ASP A 364 -14.69 -4.34 -0.96
CA ASP A 364 -14.71 -5.80 -0.84
C ASP A 364 -15.37 -6.45 -2.07
N HIS A 365 -16.21 -5.71 -2.80
CA HIS A 365 -16.98 -6.19 -3.95
C HIS A 365 -16.88 -5.26 -5.15
N VAL A 366 -15.65 -4.93 -5.55
CA VAL A 366 -15.41 -4.11 -6.75
C VAL A 366 -16.04 -4.76 -7.98
N GLN A 367 -16.75 -3.96 -8.79
CA GLN A 367 -17.40 -4.43 -10.02
C GLN A 367 -16.85 -3.73 -11.25
N VAL A 368 -16.82 -4.46 -12.37
CA VAL A 368 -16.43 -3.92 -13.67
C VAL A 368 -17.56 -4.13 -14.66
N LYS A 369 -18.01 -3.06 -15.30
CA LYS A 369 -19.06 -3.10 -16.34
C LYS A 369 -18.45 -2.76 -17.69
N VAL A 370 -18.64 -3.63 -18.67
CA VAL A 370 -18.12 -3.46 -20.03
C VAL A 370 -19.28 -3.16 -20.97
N PHE A 371 -19.13 -2.11 -21.77
CA PHE A 371 -20.08 -1.64 -22.76
C PHE A 371 -19.41 -1.61 -24.14
N THR A 372 -20.00 -2.33 -25.11
CA THR A 372 -19.64 -2.30 -26.54
C THR A 372 -20.90 -2.16 -27.39
N SER A 373 -20.77 -1.86 -28.69
CA SER A 373 -21.94 -1.60 -29.54
C SER A 373 -22.66 -2.87 -29.98
N SER A 374 -21.95 -4.00 -30.10
CA SER A 374 -22.50 -5.22 -30.71
C SER A 374 -22.94 -6.31 -29.72
N THR A 375 -22.61 -6.18 -28.43
CA THR A 375 -22.85 -7.24 -27.44
C THR A 375 -23.93 -6.86 -26.43
N SER A 376 -24.60 -7.87 -25.86
CA SER A 376 -25.53 -7.61 -24.77
C SER A 376 -24.78 -7.04 -23.57
N PRO A 377 -25.30 -5.98 -22.92
CA PRO A 377 -24.67 -5.41 -21.74
C PRO A 377 -24.34 -6.50 -20.70
N GLY A 378 -23.08 -6.58 -20.29
CA GLY A 378 -22.67 -7.55 -19.28
C GLY A 378 -21.91 -8.79 -19.76
N GLN A 379 -21.86 -9.09 -21.06
CA GLN A 379 -21.20 -10.31 -21.58
C GLN A 379 -19.76 -10.46 -21.06
N TYR A 380 -18.98 -9.37 -21.06
CA TYR A 380 -17.59 -9.38 -20.61
C TYR A 380 -17.38 -8.89 -19.17
N SER A 381 -18.44 -8.38 -18.54
CA SER A 381 -18.36 -7.76 -17.20
C SER A 381 -17.94 -8.75 -16.13
N GLU A 382 -18.42 -10.00 -16.19
CA GLU A 382 -18.06 -11.04 -15.22
C GLU A 382 -16.57 -11.40 -15.30
N LEU A 383 -16.07 -11.61 -16.53
CA LEU A 383 -14.65 -11.87 -16.79
C LEU A 383 -13.79 -10.70 -16.32
N ALA A 384 -14.15 -9.48 -16.72
CA ALA A 384 -13.43 -8.26 -16.35
C ALA A 384 -13.39 -8.07 -14.83
N THR A 385 -14.51 -8.30 -14.14
CA THR A 385 -14.61 -8.21 -12.69
C THR A 385 -13.68 -9.22 -12.00
N LYS A 386 -13.73 -10.49 -12.42
CA LYS A 386 -12.86 -11.56 -11.88
C LYS A 386 -11.38 -11.25 -12.06
N VAL A 387 -10.98 -10.74 -13.23
CA VAL A 387 -9.59 -10.35 -13.50
C VAL A 387 -9.20 -9.15 -12.65
N PHE A 388 -10.02 -8.10 -12.64
CA PHE A 388 -9.74 -6.87 -11.93
C PHE A 388 -9.62 -7.07 -10.42
N GLN A 389 -10.51 -7.86 -9.80
CA GLN A 389 -10.43 -8.17 -8.37
C GLN A 389 -9.14 -8.88 -7.98
N ARG A 390 -8.52 -9.64 -8.89
CA ARG A 390 -7.27 -10.36 -8.64
C ARG A 390 -6.01 -9.51 -8.79
N CYS A 391 -6.03 -8.48 -9.61
CA CYS A 391 -4.83 -7.72 -9.96
C CYS A 391 -4.89 -6.23 -9.60
N LEU A 392 -6.10 -5.68 -9.40
CA LEU A 392 -6.36 -4.24 -9.25
C LEU A 392 -5.60 -3.39 -10.28
N SER A 393 -5.63 -3.83 -11.54
CA SER A 393 -4.79 -3.30 -12.60
C SER A 393 -5.58 -3.01 -13.87
N ILE A 394 -5.63 -1.74 -14.26
CA ILE A 394 -6.27 -1.34 -15.52
C ILE A 394 -5.56 -2.03 -16.70
N PRO A 395 -4.21 -2.04 -16.83
CA PRO A 395 -3.57 -2.65 -17.98
C PRO A 395 -3.78 -4.15 -18.16
N VAL A 396 -3.79 -4.92 -17.07
CA VAL A 396 -4.02 -6.36 -17.15
C VAL A 396 -5.47 -6.68 -17.49
N THR A 397 -6.42 -5.92 -16.95
CA THR A 397 -7.84 -6.07 -17.31
C THR A 397 -8.09 -5.72 -18.77
N MET A 398 -7.55 -4.59 -19.26
CA MET A 398 -7.69 -4.19 -20.66
C MET A 398 -7.05 -5.20 -21.60
N ARG A 399 -5.86 -5.71 -21.26
CA ARG A 399 -5.21 -6.77 -22.04
C ARG A 399 -6.10 -7.99 -22.19
N THR A 400 -6.73 -8.42 -21.10
CA THR A 400 -7.59 -9.60 -21.10
C THR A 400 -8.83 -9.40 -21.96
N LEU A 401 -9.45 -8.22 -21.88
CA LEU A 401 -10.59 -7.86 -22.74
C LEU A 401 -10.22 -7.83 -24.23
N ILE A 402 -9.11 -7.16 -24.58
CA ILE A 402 -8.63 -7.07 -25.96
C ILE A 402 -8.32 -8.46 -26.53
N LYS A 403 -7.72 -9.35 -25.72
CA LYS A 403 -7.51 -10.75 -26.13
C LYS A 403 -8.80 -11.49 -26.38
N GLN A 404 -9.78 -11.34 -25.49
CA GLN A 404 -11.07 -12.00 -25.62
C GLN A 404 -11.79 -11.56 -26.88
N TRP A 405 -11.85 -10.25 -27.15
CA TRP A 405 -12.44 -9.71 -28.37
C TRP A 405 -11.77 -10.28 -29.63
N ASN A 406 -10.43 -10.27 -29.68
CA ASN A 406 -9.69 -10.81 -30.81
C ASN A 406 -9.92 -12.32 -31.03
N ALA A 407 -10.00 -13.11 -29.95
CA ALA A 407 -10.26 -14.55 -30.04
C ALA A 407 -11.66 -14.86 -30.60
N GLU A 408 -12.68 -14.10 -30.17
CA GLU A 408 -14.04 -14.26 -30.68
C GLU A 408 -14.16 -13.95 -32.17
N SER A 409 -13.44 -12.93 -32.66
CA SER A 409 -13.38 -12.63 -34.10
C SER A 409 -12.80 -13.78 -34.91
N GLN A 410 -11.69 -14.38 -34.45
CA GLN A 410 -11.09 -15.54 -35.14
C GLN A 410 -12.05 -16.73 -35.20
N LEU A 411 -12.78 -16.98 -34.12
CA LEU A 411 -13.81 -18.03 -34.07
C LEU A 411 -14.99 -17.73 -35.00
N GLN A 412 -15.46 -16.48 -35.07
CA GLN A 412 -16.53 -16.07 -35.97
C GLN A 412 -16.11 -16.20 -37.44
N GLN A 413 -14.91 -15.73 -37.80
CA GLN A 413 -14.36 -15.90 -39.15
C GLN A 413 -14.22 -17.38 -39.53
N HIS A 414 -13.74 -18.22 -38.60
CA HIS A 414 -13.64 -19.66 -38.81
C HIS A 414 -15.01 -20.32 -39.02
N ARG A 415 -16.02 -19.95 -38.21
CA ARG A 415 -17.40 -20.44 -38.37
C ARG A 415 -18.00 -20.04 -39.72
N MET A 416 -17.75 -18.82 -40.20
CA MET A 416 -18.24 -18.37 -41.50
C MET A 416 -17.60 -19.14 -42.67
N MET A 417 -16.32 -19.51 -42.58
CA MET A 417 -15.66 -20.32 -43.62
C MET A 417 -16.20 -21.76 -43.70
N TYR A 418 -16.52 -22.39 -42.57
CA TYR A 418 -17.04 -23.77 -42.55
C TYR A 418 -18.54 -23.85 -42.85
N ASN A 419 -19.33 -22.86 -42.45
CA ASN A 419 -20.77 -22.84 -42.71
C ASN A 419 -21.12 -22.34 -44.13
N GLY A 420 -20.14 -21.77 -44.86
CA GLY A 420 -20.28 -21.31 -46.25
C GLY A 420 -20.16 -22.40 -47.33
N SER A 421 -19.92 -23.67 -46.96
CA SER A 421 -19.73 -24.78 -47.92
C SER A 421 -20.96 -25.68 -48.12
N ILE A 422 -22.15 -25.33 -47.60
CA ILE A 422 -23.41 -26.03 -47.93
C ILE A 422 -24.36 -25.05 -48.62
N GLY A 423 -24.10 -24.78 -49.89
CA GLY A 423 -24.93 -23.86 -50.68
C GLY A 423 -24.53 -23.83 -52.14
N GLY A 424 -24.81 -24.91 -52.89
CA GLY A 424 -24.68 -24.87 -54.34
C GLY A 424 -24.68 -26.24 -55.02
N GLY A 425 -25.86 -26.79 -55.28
CA GLY A 425 -26.02 -27.98 -56.12
C GLY A 425 -27.48 -28.40 -56.25
N GLY A 426 -28.20 -27.79 -57.20
CA GLY A 426 -29.52 -28.24 -57.62
C GLY A 426 -29.46 -29.31 -58.71
N LEU A 427 -30.64 -29.91 -58.99
CA LEU A 427 -31.03 -30.93 -59.99
C LEU A 427 -30.88 -32.38 -59.48
N ASP A 428 -31.86 -33.30 -59.51
CA ASP A 428 -33.29 -33.33 -59.89
C ASP A 428 -33.88 -34.69 -59.38
N PRO A 429 -35.20 -34.97 -59.48
CA PRO A 429 -35.91 -35.95 -58.67
C PRO A 429 -36.08 -37.34 -59.34
N SER A 430 -36.00 -38.43 -58.57
CA SER A 430 -36.77 -39.69 -58.75
C SER A 430 -36.13 -40.84 -57.96
N GLY A 431 -36.94 -41.65 -57.27
CA GLY A 431 -36.47 -42.91 -56.69
C GLY A 431 -37.23 -43.35 -55.43
N SER A 432 -38.24 -44.18 -55.64
CA SER A 432 -39.10 -44.80 -54.64
C SER A 432 -38.42 -45.94 -53.87
N GLY A 433 -38.74 -46.10 -52.58
CA GLY A 433 -38.81 -47.42 -51.91
C GLY A 433 -37.77 -47.75 -50.82
N PRO A 434 -38.07 -48.69 -49.89
CA PRO A 434 -38.05 -48.39 -48.44
C PRO A 434 -37.19 -49.34 -47.57
N GLY A 435 -36.90 -48.91 -46.32
CA GLY A 435 -36.91 -49.80 -45.15
C GLY A 435 -35.58 -50.09 -44.41
N GLY A 436 -35.65 -50.04 -43.07
CA GLY A 436 -34.75 -50.67 -42.09
C GLY A 436 -33.44 -49.92 -41.83
N GLY A 437 -32.91 -49.75 -40.62
CA GLY A 437 -33.14 -50.31 -39.30
C GLY A 437 -31.95 -49.90 -38.43
N LEU A 438 -32.15 -49.85 -37.12
CA LEU A 438 -31.16 -49.50 -36.09
C LEU A 438 -29.83 -50.28 -36.23
N ASP A 439 -28.68 -49.68 -35.94
CA ASP A 439 -28.02 -49.79 -34.62
C ASP A 439 -26.69 -49.00 -34.54
N ARG A 440 -26.30 -48.72 -33.30
CA ARG A 440 -25.24 -47.85 -32.76
C ARG A 440 -23.80 -48.21 -33.17
N SER A 441 -22.96 -47.18 -33.30
CA SER A 441 -21.66 -47.12 -32.60
C SER A 441 -21.09 -45.69 -32.64
N ASP A 442 -21.21 -44.98 -31.51
CA ASP A 442 -20.45 -43.76 -31.20
C ASP A 442 -18.97 -44.12 -30.90
N PRO A 443 -17.99 -43.49 -31.54
CA PRO A 443 -16.69 -43.25 -30.95
C PRO A 443 -16.64 -41.81 -30.43
N ARG A 444 -16.66 -41.70 -29.10
CA ARG A 444 -16.11 -40.63 -28.24
C ARG A 444 -15.69 -39.34 -28.97
N GLY A 445 -16.49 -38.30 -28.72
CA GLY A 445 -16.30 -36.96 -29.28
C GLY A 445 -15.07 -36.23 -28.76
N ASP A 446 -14.35 -35.63 -29.71
CA ASP A 446 -13.69 -34.35 -29.53
C ASP A 446 -14.74 -33.26 -29.71
N GLY A 447 -15.31 -32.81 -28.59
CA GLY A 447 -15.96 -31.51 -28.54
C GLY A 447 -14.92 -30.39 -28.64
N PRO A 448 -15.33 -29.16 -29.00
CA PRO A 448 -14.42 -28.02 -28.99
C PRO A 448 -13.84 -27.83 -27.58
N PRO A 449 -12.59 -27.34 -27.44
CA PRO A 449 -11.99 -27.14 -26.13
C PRO A 449 -12.88 -26.18 -25.32
N ASP A 450 -13.20 -26.60 -24.11
CA ASP A 450 -13.93 -25.82 -23.13
C ASP A 450 -13.06 -24.61 -22.76
N LEU A 451 -13.28 -23.47 -23.43
CA LEU A 451 -12.56 -22.20 -23.23
C LEU A 451 -12.92 -21.50 -21.91
N LEU A 452 -13.57 -22.21 -21.00
CA LEU A 452 -14.03 -21.72 -19.70
C LEU A 452 -13.16 -22.18 -18.52
N ASP A 453 -11.89 -22.52 -18.77
CA ASP A 453 -10.91 -22.70 -17.70
C ASP A 453 -10.00 -21.45 -17.60
N PRO A 454 -10.27 -20.50 -16.68
CA PRO A 454 -9.51 -19.28 -16.56
C PRO A 454 -8.38 -19.49 -15.54
N GLU A 455 -7.35 -20.26 -15.90
CA GLU A 455 -6.02 -19.99 -15.35
C GLU A 455 -5.48 -18.72 -16.01
N VAL A 456 -6.11 -17.58 -15.70
CA VAL A 456 -5.53 -16.26 -15.95
C VAL A 456 -4.36 -16.13 -14.99
N SER A 457 -3.19 -16.58 -15.43
CA SER A 457 -1.93 -16.36 -14.73
C SER A 457 -1.62 -14.87 -14.73
N VAL A 458 -1.90 -14.20 -13.60
CA VAL A 458 -1.54 -12.79 -13.39
C VAL A 458 -0.02 -12.73 -13.25
N LYS A 459 0.65 -12.20 -14.27
CA LYS A 459 2.10 -12.05 -14.32
C LYS A 459 2.49 -10.70 -13.69
N LEU A 460 3.44 -10.71 -12.76
CA LEU A 460 4.07 -9.48 -12.26
C LEU A 460 4.91 -8.84 -13.39
N GLU A 461 4.43 -7.71 -13.91
CA GLU A 461 5.03 -6.97 -15.01
C GLU A 461 6.33 -6.26 -14.59
N PRO A 462 7.28 -6.04 -15.51
CA PRO A 462 8.50 -5.28 -15.24
C PRO A 462 8.17 -3.89 -14.66
N GLY A 463 8.74 -3.55 -13.50
CA GLY A 463 8.56 -2.25 -12.85
C GLY A 463 7.52 -2.21 -11.71
N LEU A 464 6.70 -3.25 -11.50
CA LEU A 464 5.77 -3.33 -10.36
C LEU A 464 6.33 -4.08 -9.14
N GLY A 465 7.46 -4.79 -9.30
CA GLY A 465 8.00 -5.74 -8.31
C GLY A 465 9.22 -5.29 -7.51
N GLN A 466 9.73 -4.07 -7.71
CA GLN A 466 10.89 -3.57 -6.99
C GLN A 466 10.59 -2.20 -6.40
N GLN A 467 9.90 -2.20 -5.26
CA GLN A 467 10.16 -1.18 -4.26
C GLN A 467 11.18 -1.80 -3.30
N ASN A 468 12.46 -1.48 -3.51
CA ASN A 468 13.53 -1.86 -2.60
C ASN A 468 13.16 -1.33 -1.20
N TYR A 469 12.85 -2.24 -0.28
CA TYR A 469 13.04 -1.98 1.14
C TYR A 469 14.55 -1.79 1.32
N GLY A 470 14.95 -0.62 1.79
CA GLY A 470 16.34 -0.22 1.85
C GLY A 470 17.20 -1.16 2.68
N GLU A 471 17.95 -2.04 2.01
CA GLU A 471 19.24 -2.51 2.48
C GLU A 471 20.30 -1.78 1.64
N MET A 472 20.95 -0.79 2.24
CA MET A 472 22.19 -0.23 1.70
C MET A 472 23.30 -1.26 1.87
N LEU A 473 23.44 -2.17 0.90
CA LEU A 473 24.69 -2.90 0.70
C LEU A 473 25.64 -1.96 -0.05
N SER A 474 26.68 -1.52 0.65
CA SER A 474 27.76 -0.73 0.09
C SER A 474 28.67 -1.63 -0.75
N ASP A 475 28.60 -1.46 -2.07
CA ASP A 475 29.58 -2.01 -2.99
C ASP A 475 30.93 -1.32 -2.73
N GLN A 476 31.90 -2.10 -2.23
CA GLN A 476 33.31 -1.73 -2.21
C GLN A 476 33.83 -1.67 -3.65
N GLN A 477 33.94 -0.46 -4.20
CA GLN A 477 34.87 -0.18 -5.29
C GLN A 477 35.97 0.75 -4.77
N GLN A 478 37.16 0.16 -4.59
CA GLN A 478 38.41 0.88 -4.34
C GLN A 478 38.70 1.86 -5.48
N PRO A 479 39.01 3.14 -5.20
CA PRO A 479 39.67 4.00 -6.16
C PRO A 479 41.19 3.74 -6.19
N PRO A 480 41.87 4.00 -7.33
CA PRO A 480 43.27 3.64 -7.53
C PRO A 480 44.23 4.57 -6.76
N SER A 481 45.32 3.97 -6.32
CA SER A 481 46.44 4.55 -5.59
C SER A 481 47.32 5.46 -6.45
N ILE A 482 47.62 6.67 -5.95
CA ILE A 482 48.67 7.56 -6.44
C ILE A 482 49.41 8.14 -5.20
N PRO A 483 50.76 8.22 -5.20
CA PRO A 483 51.56 8.13 -3.99
C PRO A 483 51.80 9.46 -3.25
N ASP A 484 52.02 9.35 -1.94
CA ASP A 484 52.39 10.44 -1.04
C ASP A 484 53.70 11.14 -1.42
N PRO A 485 53.79 12.45 -1.12
CA PRO A 485 55.05 13.00 -0.66
C PRO A 485 54.92 13.77 0.67
N VAL A 486 55.67 13.26 1.65
CA VAL A 486 56.60 13.95 2.56
C VAL A 486 56.10 15.20 3.33
N PHE A 487 56.07 15.01 4.67
CA PHE A 487 56.05 16.02 5.73
C PHE A 487 57.00 17.20 5.49
N ASP A 488 56.52 18.43 5.70
CA ASP A 488 57.34 19.41 6.40
C ASP A 488 56.50 20.30 7.34
N SER A 489 57.05 20.47 8.53
CA SER A 489 56.56 21.28 9.63
C SER A 489 57.03 22.72 9.46
N SER A 490 56.16 23.71 9.63
CA SER A 490 56.37 24.85 10.55
C SER A 490 55.59 26.14 10.21
N PHE A 491 55.21 26.83 11.31
CA PHE A 491 55.04 28.27 11.50
C PHE A 491 53.78 29.03 11.04
N SER A 492 53.10 29.57 12.08
CA SER A 492 52.64 30.96 12.26
C SER A 492 51.28 31.42 11.71
N SER A 493 50.37 31.73 12.64
CA SER A 493 49.31 32.76 12.53
C SER A 493 49.95 34.17 12.46
N PRO A 494 49.24 35.26 12.04
CA PRO A 494 48.13 35.82 12.83
C PRO A 494 47.00 36.58 12.07
N LEU A 495 45.82 36.72 12.73
CA LEU A 495 44.84 37.84 12.72
C LEU A 495 44.19 38.26 11.37
N ASP A 496 42.93 38.70 11.21
CA ASP A 496 41.78 38.95 12.06
C ASP A 496 40.55 39.25 11.16
N HIS A 497 39.36 39.24 11.77
CA HIS A 497 38.08 39.87 11.41
C HIS A 497 37.04 39.21 10.48
N ASP A 498 36.03 38.66 11.17
CA ASP A 498 34.58 38.94 11.07
C ASP A 498 33.81 38.71 9.77
N LEU A 499 32.89 37.74 9.81
CA LEU A 499 31.45 38.01 9.82
C LEU A 499 30.64 36.76 10.21
N SER A 500 29.76 36.95 11.20
CA SER A 500 28.88 35.94 11.77
C SER A 500 27.69 35.59 10.88
N LEU A 501 27.31 34.31 10.86
CA LEU A 501 25.94 33.84 11.10
C LEU A 501 25.95 32.31 11.24
N GLY A 502 26.01 31.86 12.49
CA GLY A 502 25.67 30.48 12.89
C GLY A 502 24.15 30.30 12.99
N GLN A 503 23.62 29.13 13.35
CA GLN A 503 24.26 27.96 13.92
C GLN A 503 23.50 26.71 13.47
N SER A 504 24.24 25.74 12.93
CA SER A 504 23.89 24.33 12.87
C SER A 504 24.24 23.67 14.22
N LEU A 505 23.43 22.69 14.60
CA LEU A 505 23.50 21.93 15.85
C LEU A 505 24.81 21.13 15.93
N ASN A 506 25.63 21.42 16.94
CA ASN A 506 26.79 20.62 17.35
C ASN A 506 26.34 19.62 18.43
N LEU A 507 26.39 18.32 18.12
CA LEU A 507 26.54 17.27 19.13
C LEU A 507 28.02 16.87 19.14
N ASN A 508 28.73 17.22 20.20
CA ASN A 508 29.96 16.53 20.59
C ASN A 508 30.30 16.79 22.07
N TYR A 509 30.86 15.75 22.68
CA TYR A 509 31.38 15.60 24.05
C TYR A 509 30.38 15.29 25.16
N PHE A 510 30.41 14.05 25.67
CA PHE A 510 31.08 13.72 26.94
C PHE A 510 31.34 12.20 27.02
N LEU A 511 32.61 11.82 26.99
CA LEU A 511 33.12 10.56 27.52
C LEU A 511 34.03 10.94 28.70
N SER A 512 33.63 10.55 29.90
CA SER A 512 34.48 10.45 31.09
C SER A 512 33.85 9.43 32.02
#